data_AF-A0A525VQT2-F1
#
_entry.id   AF-A0A525VQT2-F1
#
_cell.length_a   1.000
_cell.length_b   1.000
_cell.length_c   1.000
_cell.angle_alpha   90.00
_cell.angle_beta   90.00
_cell.angle_gamma   90.00
#
_symmetry.space_group_name_H-M   'P 1'
#
loop_
_entity.id
_entity.type
_entity.pdbx_description
1 polymer ?
#
loop_
_entity_poly.entity_id
_entity_poly.type
_entity_poly.pdbx_seq_one_letter_code
_entity_poly.pdbx_strand_id
1 'polypeptide(L)'
;MNASPTDLEEPIPFIRRRPVRLIIYAGLGLFVLLMVIWPLIAQLNDPDFQKHIAEHRVMVGMSKEQVLEAWGGPQTINTTFTKEGIRREEWIFEDWESAASVKHRYLYFEEGILNGGWFQGSGERLPTQSPSNPHSPKARP
;
A
#
# COMPACT_ATOMS: atom_id res chain seq x y z
N MET A 1 23.40 65.20 47.08
CA MET A 1 24.27 64.97 45.91
C MET A 1 23.74 63.73 45.21
N ASN A 2 23.42 63.88 43.94
CA ASN A 2 22.49 63.04 43.18
C ASN A 2 23.15 61.73 42.74
N ALA A 3 22.49 60.59 42.94
CA ALA A 3 22.86 59.33 42.31
C ALA A 3 22.30 59.31 40.87
N SER A 4 23.18 59.18 39.88
CA SER A 4 22.82 59.11 38.46
C SER A 4 22.12 57.79 38.12
N PRO A 5 21.00 57.79 37.38
CA PRO A 5 20.27 56.59 37.01
C PRO A 5 20.68 56.14 35.59
N THR A 6 21.91 55.66 35.43
CA THR A 6 22.37 55.13 34.12
C THR A 6 23.44 54.07 34.37
N ASP A 7 23.04 52.79 34.46
CA ASP A 7 23.81 51.63 33.97
C ASP A 7 23.08 50.30 34.25
N LEU A 8 21.85 50.18 33.77
CA LEU A 8 21.19 48.88 33.58
C LEU A 8 20.92 48.70 32.09
N GLU A 9 21.98 48.66 31.27
CA GLU A 9 21.86 48.11 29.92
C GLU A 9 21.69 46.60 30.04
N GLU A 10 20.45 46.14 30.12
CA GLU A 10 20.14 44.71 30.03
C GLU A 10 20.66 44.17 28.68
N PRO A 11 21.49 43.11 28.67
CA PRO A 11 22.04 42.57 27.45
C PRO A 11 20.91 42.07 26.55
N ILE A 12 20.91 42.50 25.29
CA ILE A 12 19.87 42.18 24.32
C ILE A 12 19.67 40.64 24.27
N PRO A 13 18.46 40.14 24.57
CA PRO A 13 18.23 38.70 24.69
C PRO A 13 18.53 37.98 23.37
N PHE A 14 19.12 36.79 23.46
CA PHE A 14 19.63 36.00 22.33
C PHE A 14 18.59 35.80 21.21
N ILE A 15 17.33 35.58 21.57
CA ILE A 15 16.18 35.42 20.66
C ILE A 15 15.90 36.69 19.82
N ARG A 16 16.27 37.88 20.31
CA ARG A 16 15.99 39.16 19.63
C ARG A 16 17.03 39.48 18.54
N ARG A 17 18.16 38.76 18.49
CA ARG A 17 19.22 38.94 17.49
C ARG A 17 18.70 38.57 16.09
N ARG A 18 18.86 39.47 15.12
CA ARG A 18 18.46 39.28 13.71
C ARG A 18 18.94 37.95 13.09
N PRO A 19 20.21 37.51 13.25
CA PRO A 19 20.65 36.24 12.65
C PRO A 19 19.97 35.02 13.29
N VAL A 20 19.74 35.04 14.60
CA VAL A 20 19.07 33.94 15.32
C VAL A 20 17.63 33.77 14.82
N ARG A 21 16.93 34.90 14.63
CA ARG A 21 15.56 34.89 14.13
C ARG A 21 15.45 34.38 12.70
N LEU A 22 16.39 34.74 11.83
CA LEU A 22 16.46 34.23 10.46
C LEU A 22 16.65 32.72 10.44
N ILE A 23 17.54 32.18 11.27
CA ILE A 23 17.77 30.73 11.37
C ILE A 23 16.52 30.01 11.90
N ILE A 24 15.86 30.56 12.92
CA ILE A 24 14.62 29.99 13.47
C ILE A 24 13.53 29.95 12.40
N TYR A 25 13.29 31.07 11.69
CA TYR A 25 12.26 31.11 10.65
C TYR A 25 12.60 30.25 9.43
N ALA A 26 13.87 30.20 9.03
CA ALA A 26 14.31 29.31 7.96
C ALA A 26 14.12 27.83 8.35
N GLY A 27 14.49 27.47 9.58
CA GLY A 27 14.28 26.12 10.12
C GLY A 27 12.80 25.75 10.24
N LEU A 28 11.97 26.65 10.74
CA LEU A 28 10.52 26.44 10.84
C LEU A 28 9.86 26.32 9.46
N GLY A 29 10.25 27.18 8.52
CA GLY A 29 9.76 27.12 7.14
C GLY A 29 10.14 25.82 6.45
N LEU A 30 11.40 25.39 6.61
CA LEU A 30 11.88 24.11 6.08
C LEU A 30 11.15 22.92 6.73
N PHE A 31 10.91 22.97 8.04
CA PHE A 31 10.19 21.92 8.75
C PHE A 31 8.74 21.78 8.25
N VAL A 32 8.03 22.90 8.09
CA VAL A 32 6.67 22.89 7.52
C VAL A 32 6.68 22.40 6.08
N LEU A 33 7.66 22.82 5.27
CA LEU A 33 7.83 22.36 3.90
C LEU A 33 8.03 20.83 3.85
N LEU A 34 8.91 20.29 4.70
CA LEU A 34 9.16 18.85 4.81
C LEU A 34 7.91 18.10 5.27
N MET A 35 7.13 18.63 6.21
CA MET A 35 5.86 18.03 6.63
C MET A 35 4.82 17.93 5.51
N VAL A 36 4.86 18.81 4.51
CA VAL A 36 3.95 18.77 3.36
C VAL A 36 4.50 17.90 2.23
N ILE A 37 5.81 17.99 1.98
CA ILE A 37 6.47 17.21 0.92
C ILE A 37 6.54 15.72 1.28
N TRP A 38 6.75 15.38 2.56
CA TRP A 38 6.85 13.98 3.01
C TRP A 38 5.60 13.12 2.71
N PRO A 39 4.37 13.53 3.08
CA PRO A 39 3.16 12.77 2.73
C PRO A 39 2.90 12.76 1.23
N LEU A 40 3.28 13.80 0.50
CA LEU A 40 3.15 13.85 -0.96
C LEU A 40 4.06 12.82 -1.63
N ILE A 41 5.33 12.72 -1.21
CA ILE A 41 6.26 11.67 -1.67
C ILE A 41 5.73 10.28 -1.31
N ALA A 42 5.21 10.09 -0.10
CA ALA A 42 4.65 8.79 0.32
C ALA A 42 3.43 8.39 -0.53
N GLN A 43 2.57 9.34 -0.90
CA GLN A 43 1.44 9.09 -1.82
C GLN A 43 1.89 8.79 -3.25
N LEU A 44 3.02 9.36 -3.70
CA LEU A 44 3.60 9.09 -5.02
C LEU A 44 4.39 7.77 -5.09
N ASN A 45 4.76 7.16 -3.95
CA ASN A 45 5.68 6.04 -3.90
C ASN A 45 5.02 4.65 -3.96
N ASP A 46 3.69 4.54 -3.93
CA ASP A 46 3.02 3.23 -4.06
C ASP A 46 1.71 3.26 -4.88
N PRO A 47 1.70 3.80 -6.12
CA PRO A 47 0.53 3.78 -6.99
C PRO A 47 0.25 2.41 -7.62
N ASP A 48 1.17 1.44 -7.48
CA ASP A 48 1.19 0.26 -8.34
C ASP A 48 1.16 -1.07 -7.56
N PHE A 49 0.95 -1.01 -6.24
CA PHE A 49 0.87 -2.18 -5.35
C PHE A 49 2.04 -3.19 -5.50
N GLN A 50 3.16 -2.76 -6.08
CA GLN A 50 4.28 -3.63 -6.48
C GLN A 50 4.85 -4.41 -5.30
N LYS A 51 4.87 -3.78 -4.12
CA LYS A 51 5.29 -4.44 -2.88
C LYS A 51 4.35 -5.57 -2.47
N HIS A 52 3.05 -5.42 -2.72
CA HIS A 52 2.04 -6.44 -2.42
C HIS A 52 2.03 -7.54 -3.47
N ILE A 53 2.25 -7.22 -4.74
CA ILE A 53 2.45 -8.20 -5.81
C ILE A 53 3.66 -9.09 -5.48
N ALA A 54 4.79 -8.50 -5.07
CA ALA A 54 5.99 -9.24 -4.65
C ALA A 54 5.72 -10.15 -3.42
N GLU A 55 4.92 -9.69 -2.47
CA GLU A 55 4.46 -10.48 -1.31
C GLU A 55 3.33 -11.47 -1.64
N HIS A 56 2.96 -11.60 -2.92
CA HIS A 56 1.84 -12.39 -3.42
C HIS A 56 0.52 -12.06 -2.69
N ARG A 57 0.36 -10.82 -2.19
CA ARG A 57 -0.83 -10.33 -1.51
C ARG A 57 -1.74 -9.67 -2.52
N VAL A 58 -2.98 -10.14 -2.59
CA VAL A 58 -4.04 -9.53 -3.38
C VAL A 58 -4.87 -8.65 -2.46
N MET A 59 -5.10 -7.40 -2.87
CA MET A 59 -5.81 -6.40 -2.08
C MET A 59 -6.91 -5.73 -2.90
N VAL A 60 -7.96 -5.27 -2.22
CA VAL A 60 -9.06 -4.51 -2.83
C VAL A 60 -8.50 -3.29 -3.54
N GLY A 61 -8.94 -3.06 -4.77
CA GLY A 61 -8.48 -1.98 -5.65
C GLY A 61 -7.47 -2.40 -6.71
N MET A 62 -6.87 -3.59 -6.63
CA MET A 62 -5.96 -4.09 -7.68
C MET A 62 -6.70 -4.36 -8.99
N SER A 63 -6.03 -4.10 -10.11
CA SER A 63 -6.55 -4.49 -11.43
C SER A 63 -6.44 -6.00 -11.65
N LYS A 64 -7.20 -6.52 -12.63
CA LYS A 64 -7.13 -7.94 -13.01
C LYS A 64 -5.71 -8.37 -13.36
N GLU A 65 -4.96 -7.53 -14.06
CA GLU A 65 -3.59 -7.79 -14.49
C GLU A 65 -2.64 -7.90 -13.29
N GLN A 66 -2.76 -6.99 -12.32
CA GLN A 66 -1.98 -7.03 -11.08
C GLN A 66 -2.29 -8.29 -10.25
N VAL A 67 -3.56 -8.71 -10.22
CA VAL A 67 -3.95 -9.96 -9.54
C VAL A 67 -3.40 -11.19 -10.27
N LEU A 68 -3.42 -11.20 -11.61
CA LEU A 68 -2.82 -12.28 -12.40
C LEU A 68 -1.31 -12.36 -12.18
N GLU A 69 -0.63 -11.23 -12.03
CA GLU A 69 0.80 -11.20 -11.73
C GLU A 69 1.09 -11.73 -10.30
N ALA A 70 0.27 -11.35 -9.33
CA ALA A 70 0.46 -11.76 -7.93
C ALA A 70 0.09 -13.23 -7.67
N TRP A 71 -1.01 -13.73 -8.25
CA TRP A 71 -1.61 -15.03 -7.92
C TRP A 71 -1.68 -16.01 -9.09
N GLY A 72 -1.41 -15.57 -10.32
CA GLY A 72 -1.59 -16.37 -11.53
C GLY A 72 -3.04 -16.40 -12.02
N GLY A 73 -3.26 -17.20 -13.06
CA GLY A 73 -4.56 -17.36 -13.71
C GLY A 73 -5.57 -18.12 -12.83
N PRO A 74 -6.84 -17.68 -12.77
CA PRO A 74 -7.90 -18.42 -12.09
C PRO A 74 -8.25 -19.70 -12.85
N GLN A 75 -8.79 -20.69 -12.13
CA GLN A 75 -9.25 -21.94 -12.72
C GLN A 75 -10.60 -21.76 -13.42
N THR A 76 -11.45 -20.89 -12.90
CA THR A 76 -12.77 -20.59 -13.46
C THR A 76 -13.08 -19.11 -13.29
N ILE A 77 -13.71 -18.52 -14.32
CA ILE A 77 -14.17 -17.13 -14.33
C ILE A 77 -15.66 -17.14 -14.67
N ASN A 78 -16.49 -16.71 -13.72
CA ASN A 78 -17.91 -16.44 -13.94
C ASN A 78 -18.09 -14.95 -14.19
N THR A 79 -18.71 -14.57 -15.31
CA THR A 79 -19.03 -13.16 -15.58
C THR A 79 -20.54 -12.94 -15.48
N THR A 80 -20.95 -11.95 -14.70
CA THR A 80 -22.34 -11.53 -14.54
C THR A 80 -22.45 -10.03 -14.77
N PHE A 81 -23.65 -9.54 -15.06
CA PHE A 81 -23.92 -8.12 -15.22
C PHE A 81 -25.03 -7.70 -14.26
N THR A 82 -24.87 -6.55 -13.61
CA THR A 82 -25.93 -6.00 -12.75
C THR A 82 -27.06 -5.42 -13.59
N LYS A 83 -28.18 -5.07 -12.96
CA LYS A 83 -29.33 -4.43 -13.64
C LYS A 83 -28.94 -3.08 -14.25
N GLU A 84 -27.91 -2.46 -13.70
CA GLU A 84 -27.31 -1.20 -14.13
C GLU A 84 -26.28 -1.37 -15.26
N GLY A 85 -26.02 -2.61 -15.71
CA GLY A 85 -25.06 -2.91 -16.77
C GLY A 85 -23.60 -3.02 -16.32
N ILE A 86 -23.35 -2.97 -15.01
CA ILE A 86 -21.99 -3.07 -14.45
C ILE A 86 -21.49 -4.52 -14.60
N ARG A 87 -20.29 -4.68 -15.16
CA ARG A 87 -19.66 -5.99 -15.32
C ARG A 87 -19.08 -6.47 -13.99
N ARG A 88 -19.54 -7.62 -13.52
CA ARG A 88 -18.98 -8.33 -12.35
C ARG A 88 -18.33 -9.62 -12.79
N GLU A 89 -17.12 -9.88 -12.31
CA GLU A 89 -16.43 -11.15 -12.54
C GLU A 89 -16.15 -11.82 -11.21
N GLU A 90 -16.45 -13.10 -11.10
CA GLU A 90 -16.08 -13.95 -9.97
C GLU A 90 -15.00 -14.90 -10.47
N TRP A 91 -13.84 -14.84 -9.84
CA TRP A 91 -12.68 -15.65 -10.15
C TRP A 91 -12.51 -16.69 -9.06
N ILE A 92 -12.44 -17.95 -9.47
CA ILE A 92 -12.37 -19.09 -8.56
C ILE A 92 -11.00 -19.75 -8.69
N PHE A 93 -10.34 -19.90 -7.55
CA PHE A 93 -9.06 -20.58 -7.40
C PHE A 93 -9.26 -21.82 -6.54
N GLU A 94 -8.68 -22.93 -6.97
CA GLU A 94 -8.75 -24.21 -6.26
C GLU A 94 -7.33 -24.59 -5.83
N ASP A 95 -7.08 -24.56 -4.52
CA ASP A 95 -5.84 -25.06 -3.95
C ASP A 95 -6.02 -26.50 -3.50
N TRP A 96 -5.31 -27.40 -4.17
CA TRP A 96 -5.28 -28.81 -3.87
C TRP A 96 -4.21 -29.07 -2.79
N GLU A 97 -4.63 -29.24 -1.52
CA GLU A 97 -3.71 -29.63 -0.44
C GLU A 97 -3.49 -31.16 -0.43
N SER A 98 -4.48 -31.93 -0.87
CA SER A 98 -4.45 -33.39 -0.99
C SER A 98 -5.54 -33.84 -1.98
N ALA A 99 -5.45 -35.08 -2.49
CA ALA A 99 -6.46 -35.66 -3.39
C ALA A 99 -7.88 -35.67 -2.79
N ALA A 100 -8.02 -35.50 -1.48
CA ALA A 100 -9.29 -35.46 -0.76
C ALA A 100 -9.68 -34.08 -0.19
N SER A 101 -8.81 -33.06 -0.30
CA SER A 101 -9.06 -31.73 0.29
C SER A 101 -8.72 -30.62 -0.69
N VAL A 102 -9.76 -29.97 -1.22
CA VAL A 102 -9.69 -28.81 -2.09
C VAL A 102 -10.15 -27.58 -1.31
N LYS A 103 -9.31 -26.55 -1.24
CA LYS A 103 -9.69 -25.24 -0.70
C LYS A 103 -10.06 -24.32 -1.85
N HIS A 104 -11.22 -23.69 -1.75
CA HIS A 104 -11.68 -22.73 -2.75
C HIS A 104 -11.41 -21.30 -2.28
N ARG A 105 -10.92 -20.48 -3.21
CA ARG A 105 -10.76 -19.04 -3.02
C ARG A 105 -11.55 -18.32 -4.10
N TYR A 106 -12.23 -17.27 -3.71
CA TYR A 106 -13.10 -16.50 -4.57
C TYR A 106 -12.60 -15.07 -4.54
N LEU A 107 -12.42 -14.49 -5.72
CA LEU A 107 -12.14 -13.08 -5.91
C LEU A 107 -13.28 -12.47 -6.71
N TYR A 108 -13.75 -11.32 -6.27
CA TYR A 108 -14.84 -10.60 -6.89
C TYR A 108 -14.31 -9.32 -7.51
N PHE A 109 -14.51 -9.15 -8.80
CA PHE A 109 -14.15 -7.97 -9.57
C PHE A 109 -15.40 -7.24 -10.01
N GLU A 110 -15.33 -5.92 -10.01
CA GLU A 110 -16.33 -5.04 -10.57
C GLU A 110 -15.61 -4.08 -11.54
N GLU A 111 -16.05 -4.06 -12.80
CA GLU A 111 -15.43 -3.29 -13.89
C GLU A 111 -13.92 -3.53 -14.10
N GLY A 112 -13.43 -4.70 -13.68
CA GLY A 112 -12.02 -5.07 -13.77
C GLY A 112 -11.15 -4.63 -12.59
N ILE A 113 -11.77 -4.08 -11.53
CA ILE A 113 -11.12 -3.76 -10.27
C ILE A 113 -11.53 -4.78 -9.21
N LEU A 114 -10.58 -5.28 -8.43
CA LEU A 114 -10.87 -6.20 -7.35
C LEU A 114 -11.66 -5.48 -6.25
N ASN A 115 -12.89 -5.94 -6.02
CA ASN A 115 -13.78 -5.41 -4.99
C ASN A 115 -13.61 -6.16 -3.66
N GLY A 116 -13.30 -7.47 -3.71
CA GLY A 116 -13.13 -8.28 -2.50
C GLY A 116 -12.81 -9.73 -2.79
N GLY A 117 -12.66 -10.52 -1.73
CA GLY A 117 -12.44 -11.96 -1.86
C GLY A 117 -12.83 -12.73 -0.62
N TRP A 118 -13.11 -14.01 -0.81
CA TRP A 118 -13.41 -14.97 0.26
C TRP A 118 -12.48 -16.18 0.15
N PHE A 119 -12.01 -16.67 1.30
CA PHE A 119 -11.11 -17.82 1.38
C PHE A 119 -11.58 -18.79 2.45
N GLN A 120 -11.59 -20.08 2.12
CA GLN A 120 -11.90 -21.13 3.07
C GLN A 120 -10.59 -21.67 3.72
N GLY A 121 -10.16 -21.06 4.82
CA GLY A 121 -9.01 -21.53 5.61
C GLY A 121 -8.53 -20.58 6.73
N SER A 122 -7.58 -21.02 7.56
CA SER A 122 -6.98 -20.19 8.63
C SER A 122 -6.23 -19.01 8.02
N GLY A 123 -6.60 -17.78 8.36
CA GLY A 123 -6.13 -16.52 7.75
C GLY A 123 -4.64 -16.19 7.91
N GLU A 124 -3.82 -17.09 8.43
CA GLU A 124 -2.37 -16.95 8.48
C GLU A 124 -1.77 -17.61 7.25
N ARG A 125 -1.32 -16.77 6.31
CA ARG A 125 -0.43 -17.22 5.25
C ARG A 125 0.91 -17.63 5.88
N LEU A 126 1.10 -18.93 6.05
CA LEU A 126 2.45 -19.46 5.95
C LEU A 126 2.95 -19.20 4.52
N PRO A 127 4.23 -18.86 4.30
CA PRO A 127 4.82 -18.74 2.97
C PRO A 127 4.87 -20.15 2.35
N THR A 128 3.72 -20.60 1.85
CA THR A 128 3.56 -21.94 1.32
C THR A 128 3.80 -21.87 -0.18
N GLN A 129 4.81 -22.62 -0.59
CA GLN A 129 5.16 -23.02 -1.95
C GLN A 129 3.96 -22.90 -2.89
N SER A 130 4.14 -22.12 -3.97
CA SER A 130 3.18 -22.02 -5.07
C SER A 130 2.70 -23.43 -5.44
N PRO A 131 1.38 -23.69 -5.46
CA PRO A 131 0.88 -24.99 -5.89
C PRO A 131 1.42 -25.26 -7.30
N SER A 132 1.99 -26.45 -7.49
CA SER A 132 2.55 -26.84 -8.79
C SER A 132 1.44 -26.81 -9.83
N ASN A 133 1.49 -25.85 -10.74
CA ASN A 133 0.54 -25.72 -11.83
C ASN A 133 0.55 -27.03 -12.66
N PRO A 134 -0.55 -27.82 -12.70
CA PRO A 134 -0.61 -29.08 -13.45
C PRO A 134 -0.55 -28.88 -14.97
N HIS A 135 -0.54 -27.63 -15.46
CA HIS A 135 -0.34 -27.28 -16.87
C HIS A 135 1.07 -26.77 -17.20
N SER A 136 1.99 -26.73 -16.23
CA SER A 136 3.40 -26.52 -16.53
C SER A 136 4.02 -27.82 -17.08
N PRO A 137 4.54 -27.84 -18.33
CA PRO A 137 5.21 -29.03 -18.83
C PRO A 137 6.45 -29.28 -17.98
N LYS A 138 6.49 -30.46 -17.36
CA LYS A 138 7.59 -30.94 -16.52
C LYS A 138 8.89 -30.84 -17.33
N ALA A 139 9.81 -29.95 -16.93
CA ALA A 139 11.15 -29.90 -17.50
C ALA A 139 11.80 -31.26 -17.27
N ARG A 140 12.06 -31.98 -18.37
CA ARG A 140 12.67 -33.31 -18.35
C ARG A 140 14.18 -33.11 -18.15
N PRO A 141 14.84 -33.90 -17.29
CA PRO A 141 16.29 -33.78 -17.01
C PRO A 141 17.16 -34.06 -18.24
#